data_AF-F3LI33-F1
#
_entry.id   AF-F3LI33-F1
#
_cell.length_a   1.000
_cell.length_b   1.000
_cell.length_c   1.000
_cell.angle_alpha   90.00
_cell.angle_beta   90.00
_cell.angle_gamma   90.00
#
_symmetry.space_group_name_H-M   'P 1'
#
loop_
_entity.id
_entity.type
_entity.pdbx_description
1 polymer ?
#
loop_
_entity_poly.entity_id
_entity_poly.type
_entity_poly.pdbx_seq_one_letter_code
_entity_poly.pdbx_strand_id
1 'polypeptide(L)'
;MISKEPLGPVVRQGDDAWFNVVRWSLMAMIEAEFLNVDSASADTAKASGSPEQKRLLGAEGGAGEKLGLSEDWAFNIVKQVGNYSESFERNVGSGSALKIARGLNAQWNKGGILYSSPIR
;
A
#
# COMPACT_ATOMS: atom_id res chain seq x y z
N MET A 1 -4.31 -25.51 -14.43
CA MET A 1 -5.39 -24.69 -13.87
C MET A 1 -4.88 -23.26 -13.74
N ILE A 2 -5.34 -22.33 -14.57
CA ILE A 2 -5.18 -20.90 -14.29
C ILE A 2 -6.55 -20.47 -13.76
N SER A 3 -6.75 -20.63 -12.45
CA SER A 3 -7.95 -20.13 -11.79
C SER A 3 -7.90 -18.61 -11.76
N LYS A 4 -8.99 -17.94 -12.12
CA LYS A 4 -9.10 -16.46 -12.14
C LYS A 4 -9.64 -15.99 -10.79
N GLU A 5 -8.79 -16.04 -9.77
CA GLU A 5 -9.16 -15.68 -8.39
C GLU A 5 -8.51 -14.36 -7.98
N PRO A 6 -9.16 -13.20 -8.23
CA PRO A 6 -8.67 -11.92 -7.74
C PRO A 6 -8.91 -11.83 -6.23
N LEU A 7 -7.90 -12.23 -5.44
CA LEU A 7 -7.96 -12.15 -3.99
C LEU A 7 -7.72 -10.71 -3.54
N GLY A 8 -8.69 -10.18 -2.81
CA GLY A 8 -8.62 -8.88 -2.17
C GLY A 8 -9.32 -8.89 -0.82
N PRO A 9 -9.16 -7.83 -0.01
CA PRO A 9 -9.89 -7.69 1.23
C PRO A 9 -11.41 -7.70 1.00
N VAL A 10 -12.15 -8.36 1.88
CA VAL A 10 -13.62 -8.45 1.82
C VAL A 10 -14.20 -7.89 3.10
N VAL A 11 -15.25 -7.09 2.98
CA VAL A 11 -15.96 -6.47 4.11
C VAL A 11 -17.47 -6.65 3.96
N ARG A 12 -18.22 -6.43 5.04
CA ARG A 12 -19.69 -6.39 5.03
C ARG A 12 -20.20 -5.23 4.16
N GLN A 13 -21.38 -5.40 3.58
CA GLN A 13 -22.09 -4.33 2.88
C GLN A 13 -22.71 -3.33 3.87
N GLY A 14 -22.93 -2.09 3.40
CA GLY A 14 -23.59 -1.03 4.17
C GLY A 14 -22.70 -0.33 5.20
N ASP A 15 -21.38 -0.53 5.15
CA ASP A 15 -20.40 0.08 6.04
C ASP A 15 -19.30 0.76 5.22
N ASP A 16 -19.64 1.90 4.61
CA ASP A 16 -18.76 2.60 3.66
C ASP A 16 -17.51 3.16 4.33
N ALA A 17 -17.62 3.57 5.60
CA ALA A 17 -16.47 4.03 6.38
C ALA A 17 -15.44 2.91 6.54
N TRP A 18 -15.88 1.72 6.96
CA TRP A 18 -15.00 0.57 7.10
C TRP A 18 -14.43 0.10 5.75
N PHE A 19 -15.28 0.07 4.71
CA PHE A 19 -14.84 -0.23 3.35
C PHE A 19 -13.70 0.69 2.90
N ASN A 20 -13.82 2.01 3.15
CA ASN A 20 -12.81 2.99 2.79
C ASN A 20 -11.50 2.76 3.55
N VAL A 21 -11.54 2.48 4.86
CA VAL A 21 -10.33 2.18 5.65
C VAL A 21 -9.59 0.97 5.06
N VAL A 22 -10.30 -0.12 4.79
CA VAL A 22 -9.70 -1.35 4.25
C VAL A 22 -9.15 -1.13 2.83
N ARG A 23 -9.92 -0.47 1.97
CA ARG A 23 -9.50 -0.16 0.60
C ARG A 23 -8.24 0.70 0.60
N TRP A 24 -8.23 1.79 1.37
CA TRP A 24 -7.11 2.73 1.39
C TRP A 24 -5.87 2.17 2.07
N SER A 25 -6.03 1.23 3.01
CA SER A 25 -4.90 0.48 3.58
C SER A 25 -4.10 -0.26 2.51
N LEU A 26 -4.79 -0.99 1.61
CA LEU A 26 -4.12 -1.66 0.49
C LEU A 26 -3.54 -0.66 -0.52
N MET A 27 -4.28 0.40 -0.85
CA MET A 27 -3.79 1.44 -1.77
C MET A 27 -2.53 2.11 -1.25
N ALA A 28 -2.42 2.39 0.05
CA ALA A 28 -1.23 2.96 0.66
C ALA A 28 0.00 2.07 0.49
N MET A 29 -0.14 0.75 0.66
CA MET A 29 0.96 -0.20 0.46
C MET A 29 1.44 -0.24 -1.00
N ILE A 30 0.50 -0.22 -1.95
CA ILE A 30 0.80 -0.23 -3.40
C ILE A 30 1.45 1.10 -3.82
N GLU A 31 0.92 2.23 -3.33
CA GLU A 31 1.45 3.57 -3.62
C GLU A 31 2.84 3.77 -3.01
N ALA A 32 3.07 3.28 -1.79
CA ALA A 32 4.40 3.30 -1.16
C ALA A 32 5.44 2.60 -2.03
N GLU A 33 5.12 1.40 -2.56
CA GLU A 33 6.02 0.69 -3.48
C GLU A 33 6.26 1.53 -4.75
N PHE A 34 5.20 2.08 -5.35
CA PHE A 34 5.30 2.91 -6.56
C PHE A 34 6.20 4.15 -6.35
N LEU A 35 6.10 4.78 -5.18
CA LEU A 35 6.90 5.94 -4.79
C LEU A 35 8.28 5.58 -4.23
N ASN A 36 8.69 4.32 -4.28
CA ASN A 36 9.93 3.78 -3.72
C ASN A 36 10.10 4.13 -2.22
N VAL A 37 9.03 4.02 -1.45
CA VAL A 37 9.02 4.15 0.01
C VAL A 37 8.82 2.76 0.62
N ASP A 38 9.69 2.40 1.53
CA ASP A 38 9.65 1.14 2.29
C ASP A 38 9.70 1.41 3.80
N SER A 39 9.61 0.34 4.60
CA SER A 39 9.63 0.43 6.07
C SER A 39 10.88 1.13 6.64
N ALA A 40 12.01 1.07 5.92
CA ALA A 40 13.28 1.66 6.32
C ALA A 40 13.42 3.14 5.93
N SER A 41 12.84 3.54 4.79
CA SER A 41 12.94 4.89 4.22
C SER A 41 11.76 5.81 4.59
N ALA A 42 10.67 5.28 5.14
CA ALA A 42 9.46 6.04 5.45
C ALA A 42 9.72 7.28 6.33
N ASP A 43 10.60 7.21 7.33
CA ASP A 43 10.93 8.37 8.18
C ASP A 43 11.58 9.50 7.36
N THR A 44 12.59 9.15 6.56
CA THR A 44 13.30 10.09 5.67
C THR A 44 12.36 10.65 4.60
N ALA A 45 11.53 9.81 3.99
CA ALA A 45 10.56 10.23 2.98
C ALA A 45 9.51 11.19 3.56
N LYS A 46 9.07 10.97 4.81
CA LYS A 46 8.14 11.88 5.50
C LYS A 46 8.77 13.25 5.77
N ALA A 47 10.05 13.28 6.15
CA ALA A 47 10.76 14.53 6.47
C ALA A 47 11.19 15.31 5.22
N SER A 48 11.80 14.63 4.24
CA SER A 48 12.52 15.25 3.13
C SER A 48 12.22 14.65 1.75
N GLY A 49 11.21 13.80 1.64
CA GLY A 49 10.79 13.20 0.36
C GLY A 49 10.13 14.18 -0.59
N SER A 50 9.69 13.66 -1.74
CA SER A 50 8.90 14.40 -2.71
C SER A 50 7.53 14.81 -2.13
N PRO A 51 6.83 15.78 -2.72
CA PRO A 51 5.49 16.15 -2.26
C PRO A 51 4.51 14.97 -2.21
N GLU A 52 4.60 14.04 -3.16
CA GLU A 52 3.77 12.82 -3.18
C GLU A 52 4.09 11.91 -2.00
N GLN A 53 5.38 11.70 -1.69
CA GLN A 53 5.81 10.91 -0.54
C GLN A 53 5.34 11.56 0.78
N LYS A 54 5.47 12.88 0.90
CA LYS A 54 5.02 13.63 2.08
C LYS A 54 3.51 13.55 2.28
N ARG A 55 2.70 13.64 1.22
CA ARG A 55 1.25 13.43 1.27
C ARG A 55 0.89 12.03 1.70
N LEU A 56 1.48 11.02 1.07
CA LEU A 56 1.27 9.62 1.43
C LEU A 56 1.53 9.37 2.92
N LEU A 57 2.60 9.97 3.47
CA LEU A 57 3.06 9.70 4.83
C LEU A 57 2.46 10.66 5.89
N GLY A 58 1.48 11.48 5.50
CA GLY A 58 0.74 12.34 6.42
C GLY A 58 1.46 13.62 6.86
N ALA A 59 2.48 14.07 6.12
CA ALA A 59 3.20 15.32 6.42
C ALA A 59 2.47 16.58 5.89
N GLU A 60 1.67 16.44 4.84
CA GLU A 60 0.89 17.55 4.25
C GLU A 60 -0.59 17.55 4.70
N GLY A 61 -1.05 16.50 5.38
CA GLY A 61 -2.38 16.39 6.00
C GLY A 61 -3.57 16.21 5.04
N GLY A 62 -4.77 16.05 5.62
CA GLY A 62 -6.07 16.05 4.93
C GLY A 62 -6.58 14.69 4.45
N ALA A 63 -5.76 13.64 4.46
CA ALA A 63 -6.17 12.30 4.04
C ALA A 63 -6.70 11.47 5.22
N GLY A 64 -6.10 11.64 6.41
CA GLY A 64 -6.51 10.92 7.62
C GLY A 64 -7.91 11.32 8.09
N GLU A 65 -8.19 12.63 8.16
CA GLU A 65 -9.50 13.15 8.59
C GLU A 65 -10.66 12.62 7.73
N LYS A 66 -10.47 12.54 6.40
CA LYS A 66 -11.46 11.96 5.46
C LYS A 66 -11.77 10.49 5.74
N LEU A 67 -10.85 9.76 6.37
CA LEU A 67 -11.01 8.36 6.77
C LEU A 67 -11.41 8.20 8.25
N GLY A 68 -11.52 9.29 9.02
CA GLY A 68 -11.71 9.23 10.46
C GLY A 68 -10.51 8.67 11.22
N LEU A 69 -9.30 8.82 10.67
CA LEU A 69 -8.04 8.34 11.23
C LEU A 69 -7.08 9.49 11.48
N SER A 70 -5.98 9.22 12.18
CA SER A 70 -4.85 10.15 12.28
C SER A 70 -4.18 10.32 10.92
N GLU A 71 -3.58 11.49 10.67
CA GLU A 71 -2.92 11.79 9.38
C GLU A 71 -1.76 10.84 9.05
N ASP A 72 -1.14 10.23 10.06
CA ASP A 72 -0.05 9.28 9.92
C ASP A 72 -0.50 7.83 9.65
N TRP A 73 -1.78 7.58 9.37
CA TRP A 73 -2.32 6.22 9.16
C TRP A 73 -1.52 5.40 8.13
N ALA A 74 -1.20 5.98 6.97
CA ALA A 74 -0.46 5.30 5.91
C ALA A 74 1.02 5.14 6.26
N PHE A 75 1.62 6.12 6.94
CA PHE A 75 2.97 5.99 7.49
C PHE A 75 3.03 4.81 8.48
N ASN A 76 2.04 4.68 9.36
CA ASN A 76 1.97 3.59 10.33
C ASN A 76 1.84 2.21 9.66
N ILE A 77 1.12 2.11 8.54
CA ILE A 77 1.08 0.88 7.72
C ILE A 77 2.49 0.57 7.18
N VAL A 78 3.11 1.51 6.47
CA VAL A 78 4.42 1.27 5.84
C VAL A 78 5.49 0.94 6.89
N LYS A 79 5.50 1.61 8.05
CA LYS A 79 6.44 1.30 9.13
C LYS A 79 6.26 -0.08 9.74
N GLN A 80 5.03 -0.56 9.89
CA GLN A 80 4.74 -1.79 10.62
C GLN A 80 4.75 -3.03 9.73
N VAL A 81 4.22 -2.93 8.51
CA VAL A 81 4.05 -4.08 7.61
C VAL A 81 4.88 -3.99 6.33
N GLY A 82 5.42 -2.80 6.03
CA GLY A 82 6.12 -2.49 4.79
C GLY A 82 5.19 -2.07 3.66
N ASN A 83 5.78 -1.70 2.53
CA ASN A 83 5.04 -1.55 1.29
C ASN A 83 4.58 -2.90 0.72
N TYR A 84 3.85 -2.88 -0.41
CA TYR A 84 3.32 -4.11 -1.00
C TYR A 84 4.43 -5.11 -1.37
N SER A 85 5.56 -4.64 -1.92
CA SER A 85 6.70 -5.49 -2.29
C SER A 85 7.31 -6.18 -1.07
N GLU A 86 7.55 -5.46 0.02
CA GLU A 86 8.11 -6.05 1.25
C GLU A 86 7.21 -7.17 1.81
N SER A 87 5.90 -6.93 1.83
CA SER A 87 4.92 -7.94 2.24
C SER A 87 4.91 -9.13 1.28
N PHE A 88 4.91 -8.89 -0.03
CA PHE A 88 4.92 -9.95 -1.04
C PHE A 88 6.17 -10.81 -0.93
N GLU A 89 7.35 -10.21 -0.96
CA GLU A 89 8.64 -10.92 -0.99
C GLU A 89 8.86 -11.77 0.26
N ARG A 90 8.48 -11.27 1.43
CA ARG A 90 8.63 -12.00 2.70
C ARG A 90 7.68 -13.20 2.81
N ASN A 91 6.45 -13.09 2.32
CA ASN A 91 5.42 -14.09 2.57
C ASN A 91 5.27 -15.13 1.44
N VAL A 92 5.39 -14.69 0.18
CA VAL A 92 5.14 -15.55 -0.98
C VAL A 92 6.21 -15.44 -2.07
N GLY A 93 6.97 -14.35 -2.11
CA GLY A 93 7.99 -14.10 -3.11
C GLY A 93 9.32 -14.78 -2.82
N SER A 94 10.40 -14.16 -3.30
CA SER A 94 11.76 -14.70 -3.26
C SER A 94 12.30 -14.89 -1.84
N GLY A 95 11.79 -14.17 -0.85
CA GLY A 95 12.12 -14.33 0.57
C GLY A 95 11.41 -15.50 1.26
N SER A 96 10.37 -16.08 0.63
CA SER A 96 9.56 -17.17 1.22
C SER A 96 9.98 -18.55 0.71
N ALA A 97 9.42 -19.63 1.27
CA ALA A 97 9.60 -20.98 0.71
C ALA A 97 8.89 -21.19 -0.64
N LEU A 98 7.89 -20.35 -0.96
CA LEU A 98 7.05 -20.51 -2.16
C LEU A 98 7.70 -19.97 -3.43
N LYS A 99 8.60 -18.97 -3.31
CA LYS A 99 9.37 -18.39 -4.43
C LYS A 99 8.51 -17.95 -5.62
N ILE A 100 7.32 -17.41 -5.36
CA ILE A 100 6.39 -16.98 -6.39
C ILE A 100 6.91 -15.69 -7.04
N ALA A 101 7.02 -15.68 -8.37
CA ALA A 101 7.34 -14.46 -9.11
C ALA A 101 6.15 -13.48 -9.08
N ARG A 102 6.41 -12.17 -9.10
CA ARG A 102 5.38 -11.12 -9.03
C ARG A 102 4.24 -11.31 -10.03
N GLY A 103 4.56 -11.57 -11.30
CA GLY A 103 3.57 -11.77 -12.36
C GLY A 103 2.53 -10.64 -12.40
N LEU A 104 1.24 -11.00 -12.35
CA LEU A 104 0.15 -10.01 -12.30
C LEU A 104 0.22 -9.09 -11.07
N ASN A 105 0.78 -9.55 -9.95
CA ASN A 105 0.96 -8.74 -8.75
C ASN A 105 2.15 -7.76 -8.85
N ALA A 106 2.80 -7.62 -10.02
CA ALA A 106 3.72 -6.52 -10.26
C ALA A 106 2.96 -5.18 -10.35
N GLN A 107 3.69 -4.09 -10.14
CA GLN A 107 3.18 -2.75 -10.41
C GLN A 107 2.76 -2.61 -11.88
N TRP A 108 1.75 -1.79 -12.14
CA TRP A 108 1.24 -1.53 -13.48
C TRP A 108 2.32 -1.05 -14.45
N ASN A 109 3.26 -0.21 -13.97
CA ASN A 109 4.40 0.29 -14.74
C ASN A 109 5.56 -0.72 -14.85
N LYS A 110 5.38 -1.94 -14.33
CA LYS A 110 6.31 -3.08 -14.39
C LYS A 110 5.67 -4.31 -15.03
N GLY A 111 4.57 -4.13 -15.77
CA GLY A 111 3.90 -5.20 -16.52
C GLY A 111 2.90 -6.03 -15.71
N GLY A 112 2.57 -5.63 -14.49
CA GLY A 112 1.48 -6.22 -13.70
C GLY A 112 0.20 -5.38 -13.76
N ILE A 113 -0.70 -5.63 -12.81
CA ILE A 113 -2.02 -4.98 -12.74
C ILE A 113 -2.26 -4.21 -11.43
N LEU A 114 -1.29 -4.17 -10.52
CA LEU A 114 -1.43 -3.39 -9.30
C LEU A 114 -1.27 -1.90 -9.61
N TYR A 115 -2.33 -1.16 -9.31
CA TYR A 115 -2.44 0.27 -9.53
C TYR A 115 -3.08 0.91 -8.30
N SER A 116 -2.42 1.91 -7.74
CA SER A 116 -2.93 2.76 -6.68
C SER A 116 -3.44 4.08 -7.23
N SER A 117 -4.56 4.57 -6.68
CA SER A 117 -4.91 5.98 -6.86
C SER A 117 -4.03 6.84 -5.96
N PRO A 118 -3.53 8.00 -6.44
CA PRO A 118 -2.76 8.91 -5.61
C PRO A 118 -3.57 9.36 -4.39
N ILE A 119 -2.96 9.31 -3.20
CA ILE A 119 -3.57 9.80 -1.96
C ILE A 119 -3.50 11.34 -1.94
N ARG A 120 -4.67 11.99 -1.82
CA ARG A 120 -4.88 13.44 -1.88
C ARG A 120 -6.05 13.88 -1.00
#